data_AF-A0A1H9CA14-F1
#
_entry.id   AF-A0A1H9CA14-F1
#
_cell.length_a   1.000
_cell.length_b   1.000
_cell.length_c   1.000
_cell.angle_alpha   90.00
_cell.angle_beta   90.00
_cell.angle_gamma   90.00
#
_symmetry.space_group_name_H-M   'P 1'
#
loop_
_entity.id
_entity.type
_entity.pdbx_description
1 polymer ?
#
loop_
_entity_poly.entity_id
_entity_poly.type
_entity_poly.pdbx_seq_one_letter_code
_entity_poly.pdbx_strand_id
1 'polypeptide(L)' 'MAVTVKKLEGIEVPEALRRGEDQTIFKVTDVDGSTHCRENEVDAAKLVVELSEEAKDDSR' A
#
# COMPACT_ATOMS: atom_id res chain seq x y z
N MET A 1 8.74 -4.46 -13.28
CA MET A 1 7.72 -4.98 -12.33
C MET A 1 6.67 -3.89 -12.10
N ALA A 2 5.53 -4.20 -11.49
CA ALA A 2 4.46 -3.24 -11.26
C ALA A 2 4.14 -3.13 -9.76
N VAL A 3 3.93 -1.91 -9.28
CA VAL A 3 3.46 -1.64 -7.92
C VAL A 3 2.06 -2.23 -7.78
N THR A 4 1.79 -2.91 -6.66
CA THR A 4 0.49 -3.53 -6.39
C THR A 4 -0.16 -2.94 -5.15
N VAL A 5 -1.47 -2.73 -5.19
CA VAL A 5 -2.26 -2.29 -4.04
C VAL A 5 -3.28 -3.36 -3.67
N LYS A 6 -3.31 -3.73 -2.39
CA LYS A 6 -4.29 -4.65 -1.82
C LYS A 6 -5.04 -3.95 -0.70
N LYS A 7 -6.36 -3.87 -0.82
CA LYS A 7 -7.24 -3.42 0.25
C LYS A 7 -7.45 -4.56 1.24
N LEU A 8 -7.28 -4.28 2.53
CA LEU A 8 -7.52 -5.19 3.64
C LEU A 8 -8.64 -4.57 4.49
N GLU A 9 -9.72 -5.32 4.69
CA GLU A 9 -10.89 -4.86 5.44
C GLU A 9 -11.30 -5.91 6.47
N GLY A 10 -11.74 -5.45 7.64
CA GLY A 10 -12.26 -6.32 8.68
C GLY A 10 -11.28 -7.45 9.03
N ILE A 11 -11.63 -8.69 8.66
CA ILE A 11 -10.85 -9.90 8.99
C ILE A 11 -9.54 -10.04 8.22
N GLU A 12 -9.36 -9.32 7.11
CA GLU A 12 -8.09 -9.32 6.38
C GLU A 12 -7.03 -8.40 7.03
N VAL A 13 -7.45 -7.50 7.92
CA VAL A 13 -6.54 -6.65 8.67
C VAL A 13 -5.96 -7.45 9.85
N PRO A 14 -4.62 -7.59 9.94
CA PRO A 14 -4.01 -8.30 11.05
C PRO A 14 -4.38 -7.63 12.38
N GLU A 15 -4.67 -8.43 13.41
CA GLU A 15 -5.15 -7.94 14.72
C GLU A 15 -4.23 -6.88 15.33
N ALA A 16 -2.92 -6.98 15.11
CA ALA A 16 -1.93 -6.00 15.56
C ALA A 16 -2.13 -4.59 14.98
N LEU A 17 -2.75 -4.47 13.81
CA LEU A 17 -3.06 -3.19 13.16
C LEU A 17 -4.53 -2.77 13.34
N ARG A 18 -5.39 -3.69 13.80
CA ARG A 18 -6.84 -3.54 13.86
C ARG A 18 -7.22 -2.64 15.04
N ARG A 19 -7.35 -1.33 14.80
CA ARG A 19 -7.78 -0.33 15.79
C ARG A 19 -9.30 -0.18 15.91
N GLY A 20 -10.07 -0.73 14.96
CA GLY A 20 -11.54 -0.69 14.97
C GLY A 20 -12.15 -1.75 14.06
N GLU A 21 -13.41 -2.10 14.30
CA GLU A 21 -14.11 -3.16 13.56
C GLU A 21 -14.26 -2.86 12.05
N ASP A 22 -14.35 -1.57 11.68
CA ASP A 22 -14.48 -1.08 10.30
C ASP A 22 -13.19 -0.46 9.73
N GLN A 23 -12.03 -0.82 10.29
CA GLN A 23 -10.78 -0.25 9.79
C GLN A 23 -10.41 -0.84 8.43
N THR A 24 -10.17 0.04 7.47
CA THR A 24 -9.64 -0.30 6.15
C THR A 24 -8.15 0.02 6.11
N ILE A 25 -7.33 -0.95 5.69
CA ILE A 25 -5.90 -0.78 5.48
C ILE A 25 -5.57 -1.11 4.02
N PHE A 26 -4.89 -0.21 3.34
CA PHE A 26 -4.35 -0.43 2.01
C PHE A 26 -2.89 -0.83 2.14
N LYS A 27 -2.57 -2.04 1.70
CA LYS A 27 -1.22 -2.55 1.58
C LYS A 27 -0.70 -2.30 0.17
N VAL A 28 0.27 -1.41 0.04
CA VAL A 28 0.99 -1.11 -1.19
C VAL A 28 2.27 -1.92 -1.20
N THR A 29 2.53 -2.68 -2.26
CA THR A 29 3.80 -3.40 -2.46
C THR A 29 4.52 -2.77 -3.63
N ASP A 30 5.70 -2.25 -3.34
CA ASP A 30 6.57 -1.63 -4.33
C ASP A 30 7.24 -2.67 -5.26
N VAL A 31 7.82 -2.20 -6.36
CA VAL A 31 8.61 -3.01 -7.30
C VAL A 31 9.84 -3.65 -6.66
N ASP A 32 10.41 -3.05 -5.60
CA ASP A 32 11.53 -3.59 -4.83
C ASP A 32 11.09 -4.71 -3.87
N GLY A 33 9.78 -4.94 -3.73
CA GLY A 33 9.20 -5.90 -2.78
C GLY A 33 8.92 -5.31 -1.40
N SER A 34 9.17 -4.02 -1.21
CA SER A 34 8.85 -3.28 0.01
C SER A 34 7.34 -3.10 0.17
N THR A 35 6.79 -3.49 1.32
CA THR A 35 5.36 -3.35 1.60
C THR A 35 5.07 -2.22 2.57
N HIS A 36 4.19 -1.31 2.17
CA HIS A 36 3.74 -0.15 2.93
C HIS A 36 2.25 -0.29 3.26
N CYS A 37 1.87 -0.11 4.52
CA CYS A 37 0.47 -0.10 4.95
C CYS A 37 0.00 1.35 5.13
N ARG A 38 -1.19 1.67 4.63
CA ARG A 38 -1.84 2.99 4.72
C ARG A 38 -3.28 2.84 5.17
N GLU A 39 -3.74 3.70 6.05
CA GLU A 39 -5.13 3.72 6.54
C GLU A 39 -6.08 4.47 5.59
N ASN A 40 -5.54 5.18 4.60
CA ASN A 40 -6.30 6.01 3.68
C ASN A 40 -6.03 5.60 2.23
N GLU A 41 -7.09 5.50 1.43
CA GLU A 41 -7.03 5.19 0.00
C GLU A 41 -6.22 6.25 -0.75
N VAL A 42 -6.40 7.52 -0.41
CA VAL A 42 -5.71 8.64 -1.07
C VAL A 42 -4.20 8.55 -0.86
N ASP A 43 -3.77 8.28 0.37
CA ASP A 43 -2.35 8.05 0.69
C ASP A 43 -1.79 6.83 -0.05
N ALA A 44 -2.56 5.74 -0.13
CA ALA A 44 -2.14 4.54 -0.83
C ALA A 44 -1.99 4.79 -2.34
N ALA A 45 -2.97 5.44 -2.97
CA ALA A 45 -2.93 5.79 -4.37
C ALA A 45 -1.76 6.75 -4.69
N LYS A 46 -1.54 7.75 -3.84
CA LYS A 46 -0.42 8.68 -3.99
C LYS A 46 0.92 7.94 -3.90
N LEU A 47 1.07 7.07 -2.91
CA LEU A 47 2.27 6.25 -2.75
C LEU A 47 2.51 5.35 -3.98
N VAL A 48 1.46 4.71 -4.52
CA VAL A 48 1.57 3.88 -5.72
C VAL A 48 2.11 4.67 -6.91
N VAL A 49 1.64 5.90 -7.09
CA VAL A 49 2.09 6.80 -8.16
C VAL A 49 3.55 7.19 -7.93
N GLU A 50 3.90 7.66 -6.72
CA GLU A 50 5.28 8.04 -6.35
C GLU A 50 6.26 6.88 -6.59
N LEU A 51 5.94 5.68 -6.10
CA LEU A 51 6.72 4.47 -6.29
C LEU A 51 6.86 4.07 -7.77
N SER A 52 5.79 4.23 -8.56
CA SER A 52 5.81 3.95 -10.00
C SER A 52 6.64 4.95 -10.80
N GLU A 53 6.75 6.20 -10.32
CA GLU A 53 7.60 7.23 -10.90
C GLU A 53 9.07 7.01 -10.52
N GLU A 54 9.36 6.72 -9.26
CA GLU A 54 10.71 6.42 -8.76
C GLU A 54 11.33 5.21 -9.47
N ALA A 55 10.53 4.15 -9.65
CA ALA A 55 10.93 2.97 -10.42
C ALA A 55 11.30 3.25 -11.89
N LYS A 56 10.78 4.35 -12.48
CA LYS A 56 11.15 4.77 -13.84
C LYS A 56 12.41 5.62 -13.86
N ASP A 57 12.66 6.39 -12.81
CA ASP A 57 13.80 7.32 -12.74
C ASP A 57 15.12 6.60 -12.45
N ASP A 58 15.09 5.52 -11.63
CA ASP A 58 16.28 4.71 -11.30
C ASP A 58 16.87 3.95 -12.50
N SER A 59 16.15 3.88 -13.62
CA SER A 59 16.62 3.25 -14.86
C SER A 59 17.46 4.16 -15.78
N ARG A 60 17.89 5.36 -15.32
CA ARG A 60 18.52 6.38 -16.16
C ARG A 60 20.01 6.62 -15.93
#